data_AF-A0AA43DHH1-F1
#
_entry.id   AF-A0AA43DHH1-F1
#
_cell.length_a   1.000
_cell.length_b   1.000
_cell.length_c   1.000
_cell.angle_alpha   90.00
_cell.angle_beta   90.00
_cell.angle_gamma   90.00
#
_symmetry.space_group_name_H-M   'P 1'
#
loop_
_entity.id
_entity.type
_entity.pdbx_description
1 polymer ?
#
loop_
_entity_poly.entity_id
_entity_poly.type
_entity_poly.pdbx_seq_one_letter_code
_entity_poly.pdbx_strand_id
1 'polypeptide(L)' 'IEGHTDSDGSNEYNQSLSESRAQSVRQILLDGGIPSERIEIKGYGESKPIADNDTSAGKAQNRRVEIVLLPTKQ' A
#
# COMPACT_ATOMS: atom_id res chain seq x y z
N ILE A 1 3.64 4.91 -3.85
CA ILE A 1 2.83 3.67 -3.78
C ILE A 1 2.64 3.34 -2.32
N GLU A 2 1.39 3.25 -1.88
CA GLU A 2 1.03 3.11 -0.48
C GLU A 2 0.31 1.79 -0.27
N GLY A 3 0.87 0.90 0.56
CA GLY A 3 0.27 -0.38 0.91
C GLY A 3 -0.52 -0.29 2.21
N HIS A 4 -1.67 -0.98 2.27
CA HIS A 4 -2.55 -1.02 3.43
C HIS A 4 -3.04 -2.44 3.73
N THR A 5 -3.37 -2.68 4.99
CA THR A 5 -4.03 -3.90 5.46
C THR A 5 -5.36 -3.56 6.13
N ASP A 6 -6.16 -4.59 6.39
CA ASP A 6 -7.18 -4.53 7.43
C ASP A 6 -6.54 -4.69 8.81
N SER A 7 -7.37 -4.75 9.85
CA SER A 7 -6.94 -4.90 11.25
C SER A 7 -6.62 -6.35 11.68
N ASP A 8 -6.56 -7.30 10.75
CA ASP A 8 -6.35 -8.71 11.11
C ASP A 8 -4.84 -8.99 11.20
N GLY A 9 -4.36 -9.35 12.39
CA GLY A 9 -2.94 -9.63 12.65
C GLY A 9 -2.32 -8.65 13.64
N SER A 10 -1.02 -8.78 13.90
CA SER A 10 -0.30 -7.80 14.71
C SER A 10 0.08 -6.58 13.88
N ASN A 11 0.30 -5.45 14.53
CA ASN A 11 0.77 -4.23 13.89
C ASN A 11 2.07 -4.46 13.09
N GLU A 12 3.01 -5.24 13.64
CA GLU A 12 4.28 -5.55 13.00
C GLU A 12 4.07 -6.40 11.74
N TYR A 13 3.21 -7.41 11.82
CA TYR A 13 2.85 -8.24 10.67
C TYR A 13 2.19 -7.40 9.57
N ASN A 14 1.22 -6.57 9.95
CA ASN A 14 0.49 -5.71 9.03
C ASN A 14 1.39 -4.67 8.37
N GLN A 15 2.34 -4.11 9.13
CA GLN A 15 3.37 -3.24 8.60
C GLN A 15 4.18 -3.95 7.51
N SER A 16 4.79 -5.10 7.81
CA SER A 16 5.59 -5.86 6.83
C SER A 16 4.76 -6.32 5.61
N LEU A 17 3.52 -6.75 5.83
CA LEU A 17 2.62 -7.17 4.75
C LEU A 17 2.29 -6.00 3.81
N SER A 18 2.00 -4.83 4.36
CA SER A 18 1.70 -3.63 3.58
C SER A 18 2.90 -3.17 2.75
N GLU A 19 4.11 -3.20 3.31
CA GLU A 19 5.36 -2.89 2.60
C GLU A 19 5.62 -3.88 1.47
N SER A 20 5.45 -5.17 1.73
CA SER A 20 5.62 -6.24 0.73
C SER A 20 4.66 -6.04 -0.45
N ARG A 21 3.38 -5.73 -0.20
CA ARG A 21 2.40 -5.43 -1.25
C ARG A 21 2.79 -4.21 -2.08
N ALA A 22 3.21 -3.12 -1.43
CA ALA A 22 3.67 -1.92 -2.12
C ALA A 22 4.92 -2.20 -2.99
N GLN A 23 5.84 -3.03 -2.50
CA GLN A 23 7.02 -3.47 -3.23
C GLN A 23 6.66 -4.34 -4.45
N SER A 24 5.66 -5.23 -4.36
CA SER A 24 5.18 -6.00 -5.52
C SER A 24 4.63 -5.10 -6.61
N VAL A 25 3.85 -4.07 -6.27
CA VAL A 25 3.34 -3.09 -7.24
C VAL A 25 4.48 -2.25 -7.83
N ARG A 26 5.47 -1.85 -7.01
CA ARG A 26 6.69 -1.19 -7.51
C ARG A 26 7.38 -2.04 -8.57
N GLN A 27 7.53 -3.34 -8.35
CA GLN A 27 8.17 -4.22 -9.33
C GLN A 27 7.41 -4.23 -10.67
N ILE A 28 6.08 -4.31 -10.64
CA ILE A 28 5.26 -4.25 -11.85
C ILE A 28 5.49 -2.94 -12.63
N LEU A 29 5.61 -1.81 -11.93
CA LEU A 29 5.86 -0.51 -12.57
C LEU A 29 7.29 -0.41 -13.15
N LEU A 30 8.28 -0.96 -12.45
CA LEU A 30 9.66 -1.04 -12.97
C LEU A 30 9.72 -1.89 -14.23
N ASP A 31 9.06 -3.06 -14.22
CA ASP A 31 8.96 -3.95 -15.38
C ASP A 31 8.21 -3.29 -16.55
N GLY A 32 7.26 -2.40 -16.24
CA GLY A 32 6.58 -1.54 -17.19
C GLY A 32 7.40 -0.34 -17.71
N GLY A 33 8.66 -0.20 -17.26
CA GLY A 33 9.58 0.83 -17.74
C GLY A 33 9.52 2.17 -17.00
N ILE A 34 8.82 2.25 -15.87
CA ILE A 34 8.87 3.46 -15.03
C ILE A 34 10.22 3.47 -14.26
N PRO A 35 11.03 4.54 -14.37
CA PRO A 35 12.31 4.62 -13.68
C PRO A 35 12.16 4.53 -12.16
N SER A 36 13.12 3.88 -11.51
CA SER A 36 13.06 3.58 -10.08
C SER A 36 13.05 4.84 -9.20
N GLU A 37 13.66 5.90 -9.70
CA GLU A 37 13.80 7.20 -9.04
C GLU A 37 12.48 7.95 -8.99
N ARG A 38 11.48 7.55 -9.80
CA ARG A 38 10.14 8.11 -9.81
C ARG A 38 9.17 7.36 -8.88
N ILE A 39 9.63 6.30 -8.22
CA ILE A 39 8.77 5.42 -7.44
C ILE A 39 9.25 5.36 -5.99
N GLU A 40 8.44 5.90 -5.10
CA GLU A 40 8.56 5.68 -3.67
C GLU A 40 7.50 4.67 -3.20
N ILE A 41 7.86 3.81 -2.24
CA ILE A 41 6.93 2.89 -1.59
C ILE A 41 6.83 3.19 -0.11
N LYS A 42 5.65 2.95 0.47
CA LYS A 42 5.43 3.00 1.90
C LYS A 42 4.34 2.01 2.30
N GLY A 43 4.58 1.24 3.35
CA GLY A 43 3.54 0.47 4.02
C GLY A 43 2.99 1.25 5.20
N TYR A 44 1.67 1.23 5.40
CA TYR A 44 1.01 1.82 6.56
C TYR A 44 0.39 0.78 7.50
N GLY A 45 0.48 -0.50 7.18
CA GLY A 45 -0.29 -1.55 7.84
C GLY A 45 -1.77 -1.17 7.91
N GLU A 46 -2.34 -1.30 9.11
CA GLU A 46 -3.74 -0.99 9.40
C GLU A 46 -3.99 0.46 9.83
N SER A 47 -2.95 1.29 9.94
CA SER A 47 -3.03 2.64 10.55
C SER A 47 -3.80 3.69 9.73
N LYS A 48 -4.20 3.37 8.50
CA LYS A 48 -4.91 4.25 7.57
C LYS A 48 -6.14 3.53 6.98
N PRO A 49 -7.14 3.19 7.81
CA PRO A 49 -8.37 2.56 7.33
C PRO A 49 -9.21 3.58 6.54
N ILE A 50 -9.90 3.10 5.52
CA ILE A 50 -10.88 3.87 4.74
C ILE A 50 -12.31 3.35 4.95
N ALA A 51 -12.45 2.18 5.56
CA ALA A 51 -13.71 1.55 5.88
C ALA A 51 -13.64 0.85 7.24
N ASP A 52 -14.81 0.45 7.74
CA ASP A 52 -14.96 -0.23 9.02
C ASP A 52 -14.28 -1.62 9.04
N ASN A 53 -13.37 -1.83 10.00
CA ASN A 53 -12.66 -3.10 10.16
C ASN A 53 -13.51 -4.19 10.84
N ASP A 54 -14.70 -3.86 11.34
CA ASP A 54 -15.59 -4.86 11.98
C ASP A 54 -16.44 -5.62 10.96
N THR A 55 -16.46 -5.19 9.69
CA THR A 55 -17.20 -5.86 8.62
C THR A 55 -16.27 -6.49 7.58
N SER A 56 -16.64 -7.66 7.05
CA SER A 56 -15.86 -8.30 5.97
C SER A 56 -15.74 -7.41 4.73
N ALA A 57 -16.77 -6.61 4.44
CA ALA A 57 -16.78 -5.66 3.33
C ALA A 57 -15.81 -4.51 3.56
N GLY A 58 -15.74 -3.94 4.77
CA GLY A 58 -14.82 -2.86 5.07
C GLY A 58 -13.37 -3.34 5.19
N LYS A 59 -13.11 -4.53 5.77
CA LYS A 59 -11.79 -5.18 5.72
C LYS A 59 -11.31 -5.37 4.27
N ALA A 60 -12.19 -5.81 3.37
CA ALA A 60 -11.85 -5.96 1.96
C ALA A 60 -11.47 -4.62 1.30
N GLN A 61 -12.12 -3.52 1.66
CA GLN A 61 -11.75 -2.19 1.18
C GLN A 61 -10.41 -1.73 1.76
N ASN A 62 -10.12 -2.04 3.03
CA ASN A 62 -8.86 -1.65 3.69
C ASN A 62 -7.64 -2.39 3.12
N ARG A 63 -7.79 -3.65 2.66
CA ARG A 63 -6.75 -4.42 1.95
C ARG A 63 -6.53 -3.90 0.53
N ARG A 64 -5.80 -2.79 0.41
CA ARG A 64 -5.58 -2.09 -0.87
C ARG A 64 -4.14 -1.60 -1.04
N VAL A 65 -3.83 -1.20 -2.27
CA VAL A 65 -2.61 -0.45 -2.61
C VAL A 65 -3.03 0.79 -3.41
N GLU A 66 -2.53 1.96 -3.02
CA GLU A 66 -2.79 3.23 -3.70
C GLU A 66 -1.55 3.72 -4.46
N ILE A 67 -1.76 4.24 -5.67
CA ILE A 67 -0.72 4.89 -6.47
C ILE A 67 -0.99 6.39 -6.48
N VAL A 68 -0.23 7.13 -5.68
CA VAL A 68 -0.31 8.59 -5.61
C VAL A 68 0.64 9.19 -6.64
N LEU A 69 0.12 10.02 -7.55
CA LEU A 69 0.91 10.74 -8.54
C LEU A 69 1.26 12.13 -8.01
N LEU A 70 2.55 12.40 -7.85
CA LEU A 70 3.05 13.71 -7.44
C LEU A 70 3.53 14.51 -8.66
N PRO A 71 3.28 15.82 -8.70
CA PRO A 71 3.86 16.67 -9.72
C PRO A 71 5.39 16.70 -9.56
N THR A 72 6.11 16.66 -10.67
CA THR A 72 7.56 16.92 -10.68
C THR A 72 7.79 18.37 -10.27
N LYS A 73 8.62 18.59 -9.24
CA LYS A 73 9.14 19.93 -8.95
C LYS A 73 9.87 20.41 -10.22
N GLN A 74 9.38 21.50 -10.80
CA GLN A 74 10.00 22.15 -11.96
C GLN A 74 11.38 22.68 -11.61
#